data_AF-A0A3F3Q3N2-F1
#
_entry.id   AF-A0A3F3Q3N2-F1
#
_cell.length_a   1.000
_cell.length_b   1.000
_cell.length_c   1.000
_cell.angle_alpha   90.00
_cell.angle_beta   90.00
_cell.angle_gamma   90.00
#
_symmetry.space_group_name_H-M   'P 1'
#
loop_
_entity.id
_entity.type
_entity.pdbx_description
1 polymer ?
#
loop_
_entity_poly.entity_id
_entity_poly.type
_entity_poly.pdbx_seq_one_letter_code
_entity_poly.pdbx_strand_id
1 'polypeptide(L)'
;MPPSPRRPRHWSTLPVVRFNHADSIAPYNGVVAVTANPQVVSEEEVQDPAFRKIMEQCENVAELIGATAPIRVDIRRFSKGSPFALFDINMKPNLTGPGRPGREDRASLTALAAAALGWDYGTLLENILRTAQPFDVFRSYCSPLK
;
A
#
# COMPACT_ATOMS: atom_id res chain seq x y z
N MET A 1 3.74 -2.69 4.92
CA MET A 1 3.22 -2.70 6.30
C MET A 1 4.38 -2.84 7.27
N PRO A 2 4.35 -2.11 8.40
CA PRO A 2 5.37 -2.22 9.44
C PRO A 2 5.29 -3.56 10.19
N PRO A 3 6.35 -3.96 10.91
CA PRO A 3 6.35 -5.12 11.80
C PRO A 3 5.29 -5.01 12.90
N SER A 4 4.83 -6.16 13.36
CA SER A 4 3.95 -6.32 14.53
C SER A 4 4.41 -7.53 15.36
N PRO A 5 3.95 -7.70 16.61
CA PRO A 5 4.28 -8.90 17.39
C PRO A 5 3.96 -10.23 16.69
N ARG A 6 2.93 -10.25 15.82
CA ARG A 6 2.54 -11.44 15.05
C ARG A 6 3.31 -11.62 13.73
N ARG A 7 3.91 -10.54 13.21
CA ARG A 7 4.70 -10.52 11.96
C ARG A 7 5.92 -9.63 12.18
N PRO A 8 7.06 -10.18 12.62
CA PRO A 8 8.20 -9.39 13.10
C PRO A 8 9.01 -8.72 11.97
N ARG A 9 8.63 -8.92 10.70
CA ARG A 9 9.26 -8.30 9.53
C ARG A 9 8.28 -7.39 8.81
N HIS A 10 8.80 -6.41 8.07
CA HIS A 10 8.02 -5.66 7.09
C HIS A 10 7.42 -6.63 6.07
N TRP A 11 6.22 -6.33 5.62
CA TRP A 11 5.47 -7.18 4.70
C TRP A 11 4.58 -6.34 3.78
N SER A 12 4.27 -6.86 2.60
CA SER A 12 3.43 -6.20 1.61
C SER A 12 2.03 -6.83 1.51
N THR A 13 1.03 -6.00 1.22
CA THR A 13 -0.28 -6.49 0.75
C THR A 13 -0.18 -6.86 -0.73
N LEU A 14 -1.21 -7.50 -1.28
CA LEU A 14 -1.33 -7.60 -2.74
C LEU A 14 -1.37 -6.20 -3.38
N PRO A 15 -0.70 -6.00 -4.53
CA PRO A 15 -0.78 -4.75 -5.26
C PRO A 15 -2.20 -4.42 -5.73
N VAL A 16 -2.50 -3.13 -5.76
CA VAL A 16 -3.74 -2.60 -6.34
C VAL A 16 -3.40 -1.95 -7.67
N VAL A 17 -3.97 -2.48 -8.75
CA VAL A 17 -3.76 -2.02 -10.12
C VAL A 17 -4.75 -0.91 -10.43
N ARG A 18 -4.24 0.18 -11.00
CA ARG A 18 -5.07 1.23 -11.62
C ARG A 18 -5.09 1.01 -13.12
N PHE A 19 -6.24 1.20 -13.76
CA PHE A 19 -6.42 1.03 -15.20
C PHE A 19 -6.97 2.33 -15.83
N ASN A 20 -7.20 2.34 -17.15
CA ASN A 20 -7.68 3.51 -17.91
C ASN A 20 -6.79 4.77 -17.75
N HIS A 21 -5.47 4.61 -17.85
CA HIS A 21 -4.55 5.74 -17.94
C HIS A 21 -4.74 6.47 -19.28
N ALA A 22 -4.83 7.81 -19.23
CA ALA A 22 -4.80 8.67 -20.41
C ALA A 22 -3.41 9.28 -20.53
N ASP A 23 -2.73 9.10 -21.66
CA ASP A 23 -1.34 9.53 -21.88
C ASP A 23 -0.37 9.07 -20.78
N SER A 24 -0.54 7.83 -20.31
CA SER A 24 0.21 7.23 -19.19
C SER A 24 -0.01 7.88 -17.82
N ILE A 25 -0.98 8.79 -17.70
CA ILE A 25 -1.37 9.45 -16.45
C ILE A 25 -2.72 8.89 -16.00
N ALA A 26 -2.83 8.52 -14.73
CA ALA A 26 -4.10 8.09 -14.19
C ALA A 26 -4.97 9.35 -14.02
N PRO A 27 -6.09 9.49 -14.74
CA PRO A 27 -6.86 10.73 -14.73
C PRO A 27 -7.31 11.06 -13.30
N TYR A 28 -6.98 12.28 -12.84
CA TYR A 28 -7.54 12.84 -11.61
C TYR A 28 -8.83 13.57 -11.98
N ASN A 29 -9.90 12.82 -12.20
CA ASN A 29 -11.22 13.43 -12.34
C ASN A 29 -11.94 13.24 -11.00
N GLY A 30 -12.10 14.31 -10.22
CA GLY A 30 -12.95 14.35 -9.02
C GLY A 30 -14.45 14.06 -9.27
N VAL A 31 -14.76 13.49 -10.44
CA VAL A 31 -16.07 13.13 -10.99
C VAL A 31 -16.22 11.60 -11.06
N VAL A 32 -15.14 10.82 -11.22
CA VAL A 32 -15.20 9.36 -11.18
C VAL A 32 -14.65 8.88 -9.83
N ALA A 33 -15.44 8.09 -9.11
CA ALA A 33 -15.06 7.61 -7.78
C ALA A 33 -13.72 6.86 -7.84
N VAL A 34 -12.89 7.06 -6.82
CA VAL A 34 -11.61 6.32 -6.62
C VAL A 34 -11.82 4.81 -6.56
N THR A 35 -13.06 4.31 -6.48
CA THR A 35 -13.46 2.90 -6.49
C THR A 35 -13.79 2.34 -7.88
N ALA A 36 -14.00 3.17 -8.90
CA ALA A 36 -14.32 2.69 -10.25
C ALA A 36 -13.08 2.32 -11.07
N ASN A 37 -11.88 2.56 -10.55
CA ASN A 37 -10.63 2.46 -11.31
C ASN A 37 -9.38 2.06 -10.48
N PRO A 38 -9.56 1.24 -9.44
CA PRO A 38 -8.54 0.31 -8.99
C PRO A 38 -9.10 -1.08 -8.68
N GLN A 39 -8.38 -2.13 -9.05
CA GLN A 39 -8.69 -3.50 -8.68
C GLN A 39 -7.46 -4.14 -8.03
N VAL A 40 -7.67 -4.96 -7.01
CA VAL A 40 -6.60 -5.80 -6.48
C VAL A 40 -6.21 -6.81 -7.55
N VAL A 41 -4.91 -7.08 -7.70
CA VAL A 41 -4.43 -8.11 -8.63
C VAL A 41 -5.16 -9.44 -8.43
N SER A 42 -5.53 -10.10 -9.54
CA SER A 42 -6.21 -11.40 -9.47
C SER A 42 -5.26 -12.53 -9.06
N GLU A 43 -5.80 -13.69 -8.66
CA GLU A 43 -4.99 -14.86 -8.32
C GLU A 43 -4.12 -15.33 -9.49
N GLU A 44 -4.62 -15.21 -10.73
CA GLU A 44 -3.87 -15.52 -11.94
C GLU A 44 -2.74 -14.51 -12.18
N GLU A 45 -2.99 -13.22 -11.94
CA GLU A 45 -1.96 -12.18 -12.08
C GLU A 45 -0.83 -12.39 -11.07
N VAL A 46 -1.15 -12.79 -9.84
CA VAL A 46 -0.14 -13.08 -8.80
C VAL A 46 0.77 -14.26 -9.16
N GLN A 47 0.39 -15.11 -10.12
CA GLN A 47 1.27 -16.17 -10.63
C GLN A 47 2.45 -15.63 -11.45
N ASP A 48 2.37 -14.40 -11.97
CA ASP A 48 3.51 -13.74 -12.64
C ASP A 48 4.64 -13.51 -11.60
N PRO A 49 5.83 -14.13 -11.76
CA PRO A 49 6.93 -14.01 -10.81
C PRO A 49 7.38 -12.57 -10.55
N ALA A 50 7.10 -11.64 -11.48
CA ALA A 50 7.40 -10.23 -11.31
C ALA A 50 6.64 -9.61 -10.12
N PHE A 51 5.43 -10.08 -9.80
CA PHE A 51 4.68 -9.59 -8.63
C PHE A 51 5.31 -9.99 -7.31
N ARG A 52 5.73 -11.25 -7.16
CA ARG A 52 6.45 -11.69 -5.96
C ARG A 52 7.74 -10.88 -5.77
N LYS A 53 8.52 -10.72 -6.85
CA LYS A 53 9.78 -9.97 -6.81
C LYS A 53 9.57 -8.50 -6.41
N ILE A 54 8.57 -7.82 -6.97
CA ILE A 54 8.34 -6.40 -6.62
C ILE A 54 7.78 -6.25 -5.20
N MET A 55 6.97 -7.20 -4.73
CA MET A 55 6.49 -7.23 -3.35
C MET A 55 7.66 -7.33 -2.35
N GLU A 56 8.59 -8.25 -2.58
CA GLU A 56 9.83 -8.37 -1.79
C GLU A 56 10.67 -7.07 -1.84
N GLN A 57 10.77 -6.43 -3.01
CA GLN A 57 11.47 -5.15 -3.14
C GLN A 57 10.78 -4.02 -2.36
N CYS A 58 9.44 -3.96 -2.37
CA CYS A 58 8.67 -3.01 -1.56
C CYS A 58 8.85 -3.24 -0.05
N GLU A 59 8.99 -4.50 0.37
CA GLU A 59 9.29 -4.86 1.76
C GLU A 59 10.68 -4.37 2.16
N ASN A 60 11.69 -4.60 1.32
CA ASN A 60 13.05 -4.09 1.54
C ASN A 60 13.10 -2.56 1.61
N VAL A 61 12.30 -1.85 0.79
CA VAL A 61 12.17 -0.39 0.88
C VAL A 61 11.61 0.02 2.24
N ALA A 62 10.54 -0.65 2.70
CA ALA A 62 9.92 -0.34 3.99
C ALA A 62 10.87 -0.61 5.17
N GLU A 63 11.69 -1.66 5.08
CA GLU A 63 12.73 -1.98 6.05
C GLU A 63 13.85 -0.92 6.04
N LEU A 64 14.38 -0.59 4.86
CA LEU A 64 15.47 0.37 4.70
C LEU A 64 15.14 1.75 5.28
N ILE A 65 13.90 2.21 5.11
CA ILE A 65 13.46 3.51 5.65
C ILE A 65 12.95 3.42 7.09
N GLY A 66 12.92 2.22 7.68
CA GLY A 66 12.41 2.00 9.04
C GLY A 66 10.94 2.37 9.18
N ALA A 67 10.10 2.03 8.20
CA ALA A 67 8.69 2.40 8.23
C ALA A 67 7.99 1.87 9.49
N THR A 68 7.41 2.77 10.28
CA THR A 68 6.67 2.48 11.53
C THR A 68 5.15 2.55 11.35
N ALA A 69 4.69 2.94 10.16
CA ALA A 69 3.30 2.98 9.74
C ALA A 69 3.20 2.44 8.30
N PRO A 70 1.99 2.08 7.80
CA PRO A 70 1.84 1.70 6.41
C PRO A 70 2.28 2.81 5.47
N ILE A 71 3.17 2.46 4.54
CA ILE A 71 3.53 3.29 3.39
C ILE A 71 2.89 2.69 2.13
N ARG A 72 2.73 3.51 1.09
CA ARG A 72 2.38 3.02 -0.26
C ARG A 72 3.59 3.21 -1.16
N VAL A 73 3.98 2.16 -1.85
CA VAL A 73 5.06 2.18 -2.84
C VAL A 73 4.42 2.04 -4.20
N ASP A 74 4.62 3.03 -5.07
CA ASP A 74 4.04 3.02 -6.40
C ASP A 74 5.01 2.36 -7.38
N ILE A 75 4.47 1.39 -8.11
CA ILE A 75 5.21 0.53 -9.03
C ILE A 75 4.60 0.60 -10.42
N ARG A 76 5.44 0.46 -11.45
CA ARG A 76 5.01 0.44 -12.84
C ARG A 76 5.82 -0.57 -13.63
N ARG A 77 5.23 -1.20 -14.63
CA ARG A 77 5.95 -2.00 -15.63
C ARG A 77 5.74 -1.38 -17.00
N PHE A 78 6.73 -1.51 -17.88
CA PHE A 78 6.68 -0.90 -19.20
C PHE A 78 5.80 -1.68 -20.18
N SER A 79 5.76 -3.01 -20.02
CA SER A 79 4.95 -3.92 -20.82
C SER A 79 4.56 -5.16 -20.00
N LYS A 80 3.55 -5.91 -20.48
CA LYS A 80 3.17 -7.19 -19.89
C LYS A 80 4.37 -8.16 -19.91
N GLY A 81 4.67 -8.78 -18.78
CA GLY A 81 5.82 -9.68 -18.62
C GLY A 81 7.16 -8.98 -18.36
N SER A 82 7.25 -7.65 -18.44
CA SER A 82 8.45 -6.92 -18.02
C SER A 82 8.52 -6.78 -16.49
N PRO A 83 9.73 -6.64 -15.90
CA PRO A 83 9.87 -6.32 -14.49
C PRO A 83 9.17 -5.00 -14.13
N PHE A 84 8.74 -4.90 -12.86
CA PHE A 84 8.30 -3.63 -12.31
C PHE A 84 9.48 -2.75 -11.90
N ALA A 85 9.27 -1.44 -11.98
CA ALA A 85 10.12 -0.40 -11.43
C ALA A 85 9.35 0.34 -10.31
N LEU A 86 10.04 0.57 -9.20
CA LEU A 86 9.62 1.46 -8.12
C LEU A 86 9.78 2.91 -8.63
N PHE A 87 8.79 3.78 -8.43
CA PHE A 87 8.91 5.17 -8.88
C PHE A 87 8.45 6.23 -7.88
N ASP A 88 7.69 5.87 -6.85
CA ASP A 88 7.31 6.80 -5.78
C ASP A 88 7.10 6.07 -4.43
N ILE A 89 7.37 6.75 -3.33
CA ILE A 89 7.16 6.27 -1.97
C ILE A 89 6.30 7.29 -1.22
N ASN A 90 5.07 6.91 -0.92
CA ASN A 90 4.13 7.71 -0.16
C ASN A 90 4.21 7.30 1.30
N MET A 91 4.96 8.07 2.10
CA MET A 91 5.13 7.85 3.54
C MET A 91 3.84 8.02 4.34
N LYS A 92 2.88 8.79 3.80
CA LYS A 92 1.56 9.01 4.39
C LYS A 92 0.47 8.79 3.33
N PRO A 93 0.18 7.54 2.96
CA PRO A 93 -0.80 7.25 1.92
C PRO A 93 -2.19 7.78 2.31
N ASN A 94 -3.05 7.96 1.31
CA ASN A 94 -4.45 8.27 1.59
C ASN A 94 -5.09 7.10 2.34
N LEU A 95 -5.83 7.40 3.40
CA LEU A 95 -6.50 6.42 4.26
C LEU A 95 -8.02 6.64 4.32
N THR A 96 -8.62 7.38 3.38
CA THR A 96 -10.09 7.48 3.29
C THR A 96 -10.71 6.08 3.27
N GLY A 97 -11.79 5.90 4.02
CA GLY A 97 -12.57 4.66 4.07
C GLY A 97 -14.04 4.93 4.33
N PRO A 98 -14.88 3.88 4.25
CA PRO A 98 -16.30 3.96 4.58
C PRO A 98 -16.48 4.27 6.08
N GLY A 99 -17.60 4.92 6.45
CA GLY A 99 -17.91 5.24 7.85
C GLY A 99 -18.54 6.61 8.08
N ARG A 100 -18.52 7.49 7.07
CA ARG A 100 -19.34 8.71 7.05
C ARG A 100 -20.48 8.52 6.04
N PRO A 101 -21.74 8.86 6.39
CA PRO A 101 -22.85 8.76 5.45
C PRO A 101 -22.56 9.43 4.10
N GLY A 102 -22.80 8.71 3.00
CA GLY A 102 -22.57 9.18 1.63
C GLY A 102 -21.12 9.06 1.14
N ARG A 103 -20.30 8.20 1.77
CA ARG A 103 -18.91 7.92 1.39
C ARG A 103 -18.57 6.43 1.38
N GLU A 104 -19.58 5.59 1.24
CA GLU A 104 -19.47 4.14 1.24
C GLU A 104 -18.56 3.64 0.11
N ASP A 105 -18.52 4.38 -1.01
CA ASP A 105 -17.77 4.10 -2.23
C ASP A 105 -16.44 4.88 -2.33
N ARG A 106 -15.93 5.46 -1.23
CA ARG A 106 -14.72 6.31 -1.25
C ARG A 106 -13.50 5.67 -0.58
N ALA A 107 -13.39 4.35 -0.68
CA ALA A 107 -12.25 3.61 -0.16
C ALA A 107 -10.93 4.03 -0.86
N SER A 108 -9.90 4.29 -0.07
CA SER A 108 -8.53 4.52 -0.55
C SER A 108 -7.91 3.23 -1.10
N LEU A 109 -6.82 3.36 -1.87
CA LEU A 109 -6.05 2.20 -2.34
C LEU A 109 -5.56 1.32 -1.18
N THR A 110 -5.20 1.92 -0.05
CA THR A 110 -4.82 1.19 1.16
C THR A 110 -5.99 0.41 1.75
N ALA A 111 -7.19 0.97 1.76
CA ALA A 111 -8.41 0.27 2.18
C ALA A 111 -8.78 -0.88 1.23
N LEU A 112 -8.62 -0.69 -0.09
CA LEU A 112 -8.84 -1.76 -1.08
C LEU A 112 -7.84 -2.91 -0.90
N ALA A 113 -6.56 -2.59 -0.69
CA ALA A 113 -5.53 -3.60 -0.43
C ALA A 113 -5.80 -4.38 0.87
N ALA A 114 -6.34 -3.71 1.90
CA ALA A 114 -6.75 -4.37 3.15
C ALA A 114 -7.98 -5.27 2.95
N ALA A 115 -8.96 -4.83 2.16
CA ALA A 115 -10.14 -5.63 1.83
C ALA A 115 -9.76 -6.95 1.14
N ALA A 116 -8.70 -6.95 0.31
CA ALA A 116 -8.16 -8.18 -0.28
C ALA A 116 -7.65 -9.20 0.74
N LEU A 117 -7.27 -8.74 1.94
CA LEU A 117 -6.87 -9.61 3.06
C LEU A 117 -8.08 -10.06 3.89
N GLY A 118 -9.30 -9.73 3.47
CA GLY A 118 -10.52 -9.94 4.25
C GLY A 118 -10.71 -8.93 5.38
N TRP A 119 -9.97 -7.81 5.40
CA TRP A 119 -10.10 -6.81 6.45
C TRP A 119 -11.14 -5.76 6.06
N ASP A 120 -12.11 -5.53 6.94
CA ASP A 120 -12.90 -4.32 6.87
C ASP A 120 -12.08 -3.09 7.30
N TYR A 121 -12.65 -1.89 7.14
CA TYR A 121 -11.95 -0.66 7.45
C TYR A 121 -11.58 -0.55 8.93
N GLY A 122 -12.43 -1.03 9.84
CA GLY A 122 -12.12 -1.06 11.28
C GLY A 122 -10.92 -1.96 11.59
N THR A 123 -10.89 -3.16 11.02
CA THR A 123 -9.80 -4.13 11.13
C THR A 123 -8.49 -3.58 10.57
N LEU A 124 -8.55 -2.83 9.45
CA LEU A 124 -7.38 -2.10 8.96
C LEU A 124 -6.85 -1.13 10.02
N LEU A 125 -7.69 -0.27 10.58
CA LEU A 125 -7.28 0.70 11.59
C LEU A 125 -6.72 0.03 12.85
N GLU A 126 -7.33 -1.05 13.32
CA GLU A 126 -6.80 -1.83 14.45
C GLU A 126 -5.42 -2.41 14.16
N ASN A 127 -5.21 -2.98 12.97
CA ASN A 127 -3.91 -3.53 12.60
C ASN A 127 -2.85 -2.44 12.46
N ILE A 128 -3.20 -1.25 11.99
CA ILE A 128 -2.29 -0.09 12.00
C ILE A 128 -1.93 0.27 13.45
N LEU A 129 -2.91 0.36 14.33
CA LEU A 129 -2.68 0.69 15.75
C LEU A 129 -1.77 -0.33 16.44
N ARG A 130 -1.90 -1.62 16.14
CA ARG A 130 -1.04 -2.69 16.67
C ARG A 130 0.43 -2.58 16.26
N THR A 131 0.74 -1.75 15.26
CA THR A 131 2.11 -1.52 14.78
C THR A 131 2.70 -0.20 15.30
N ALA A 132 1.89 0.60 16.00
CA ALA A 132 2.32 1.87 16.55
C ALA A 132 3.51 1.70 17.50
N GLN A 133 4.47 2.60 17.37
CA GLN A 133 5.63 2.65 18.25
C GLN A 133 5.39 3.69 19.35
N PRO A 134 5.80 3.41 20.59
CA PRO A 134 5.88 4.41 21.64
C PRO A 134 6.72 5.63 21.22
N PHE A 135 6.33 6.81 21.66
CA PHE A 135 6.94 8.06 21.19
C PHE A 135 8.41 8.23 21.65
N ASP A 136 8.78 7.62 22.76
CA ASP A 136 10.14 7.56 23.29
C ASP A 136 11.10 6.79 22.37
N VAL A 137 10.63 5.78 21.65
CA VAL A 137 11.41 5.09 20.61
C VAL A 137 11.85 6.08 19.53
N PHE A 138 10.96 6.98 19.11
CA PHE A 138 11.31 8.01 18.13
C PHE A 138 12.23 9.09 18.71
N ARG A 139 12.02 9.50 19.96
CA ARG A 139 12.89 10.49 20.63
C ARG A 139 14.31 9.99 20.84
N SER A 140 14.50 8.68 20.98
CA SER A 140 15.80 8.04 21.13
C SER A 140 16.43 7.60 19.80
N TYR A 141 15.77 7.86 18.66
CA TYR A 141 16.31 7.51 17.35
C TYR A 141 17.60 8.29 17.04
N CYS A 142 18.67 7.54 16.82
CA CYS A 142 19.92 8.05 16.27
C CYS A 142 20.06 7.54 14.83
N SER A 143 20.15 8.46 13.87
CA SER A 143 20.37 8.09 12.47
C SER A 143 21.70 7.34 12.34
N PRO A 144 21.73 6.16 11.70
CA PRO A 144 22.96 5.41 11.45
C PRO A 144 23.84 6.07 10.39
N LEU A 145 23.39 7.16 9.77
CA LEU A 145 24.12 7.96 8.79
C LEU A 145 24.86 9.15 9.42
N LYS A 146 24.86 9.28 10.75
CA LYS A 146 25.65 10.27 11.48
C LYS A 146 27.07 9.78 11.74
#